data_AF-A0A847BQG6-F1
#
_entry.id   AF-A0A847BQG6-F1
#
_cell.length_a   1.000
_cell.length_b   1.000
_cell.length_c   1.000
_cell.angle_alpha   90.00
_cell.angle_beta   90.00
_cell.angle_gamma   90.00
#
_symmetry.space_group_name_H-M   'P 1'
#
loop_
_entity.id
_entity.type
_entity.pdbx_description
1 polymer ?
#
loop_
_entity_poly.entity_id
_entity_poly.type
_entity_poly.pdbx_seq_one_letter_code
_entity_poly.pdbx_strand_id
1 'polypeptide(L)'
;AGPLYAAFPVGSSLIDKGASYRNVIIFLGSWAALKIPHMMMEIGALGLKLALTRLLLTAVLLIPMAMLMEFILLRVKPEKPELTV
;
A
#
# COMPACT_ATOMS: atom_id res chain seq x y z
N ALA A 1 4.55 11.90 -8.21
CA ALA A 1 5.08 10.55 -8.52
C ALA A 1 6.14 10.06 -7.52
N GLY A 2 6.90 10.94 -6.84
CA GLY A 2 8.07 10.55 -6.03
C GLY A 2 7.94 9.53 -4.89
N PRO A 3 6.90 9.54 -4.03
CA PRO A 3 6.90 8.68 -2.83
C PRO A 3 6.74 7.19 -3.14
N LEU A 4 5.95 6.85 -4.16
CA LEU A 4 5.63 5.45 -4.45
C LEU A 4 6.87 4.69 -4.95
N TYR A 5 7.74 5.36 -5.72
CA TYR A 5 9.01 4.79 -6.18
C TYR A 5 9.96 4.44 -5.04
N ALA A 6 9.90 5.15 -3.90
CA ALA A 6 10.68 4.79 -2.72
C ALA A 6 10.09 3.60 -1.96
N ALA A 7 8.79 3.35 -2.07
CA ALA A 7 8.12 2.23 -1.40
C ALA A 7 8.33 0.90 -2.11
N PHE A 8 8.53 0.90 -3.43
CA PHE A 8 8.84 -0.31 -4.22
C PHE A 8 10.13 -1.05 -3.79
N PRO A 9 11.30 -0.40 -3.66
CA PRO A 9 12.52 -1.09 -3.22
C PRO A 9 12.39 -1.58 -1.77
N VAL A 10 11.67 -0.84 -0.91
CA VAL A 10 11.35 -1.30 0.45
C VAL A 10 10.46 -2.54 0.41
N GLY A 11 9.43 -2.55 -0.44
CA GLY A 11 8.55 -3.69 -0.67
C GLY A 11 9.31 -4.91 -1.19
N SER A 12 10.22 -4.71 -2.17
CA SER A 12 11.11 -5.77 -2.68
C SER A 12 11.97 -6.34 -1.57
N SER A 13 12.61 -5.49 -0.77
CA SER A 13 13.45 -5.92 0.36
C SER A 13 12.66 -6.69 1.43
N LEU A 14 11.35 -6.42 1.58
CA LEU A 14 10.48 -7.15 2.49
C LEU A 14 10.16 -8.55 1.94
N ILE A 15 9.92 -8.66 0.64
CA ILE A 15 9.71 -9.95 -0.03
C ILE A 15 10.97 -10.81 0.08
N ASP A 16 12.15 -10.22 -0.16
CA ASP A 16 13.45 -10.91 -0.04
C ASP A 16 13.73 -11.42 1.38
N LYS A 17 13.16 -10.74 2.39
CA LYS A 17 13.22 -11.15 3.80
C LYS A 17 12.15 -12.17 4.19
N GLY A 18 11.33 -12.65 3.25
CA GLY A 18 10.30 -13.65 3.50
C GLY A 18 9.00 -13.09 4.11
N ALA A 19 8.76 -11.77 4.02
CA ALA A 19 7.47 -11.22 4.41
C ALA A 19 6.36 -11.75 3.50
N SER A 20 5.19 -12.06 4.05
CA SER A 20 4.02 -12.42 3.24
C SER A 20 3.67 -11.28 2.28
N TYR A 21 3.32 -11.64 1.04
CA TYR A 21 2.84 -10.71 0.01
C TYR A 21 1.71 -9.80 0.53
N ARG A 22 0.84 -10.32 1.39
CA ARG A 22 -0.21 -9.53 2.05
C ARG A 22 0.36 -8.33 2.79
N ASN A 23 1.43 -8.52 3.56
CA ASN A 23 2.03 -7.46 4.37
C ASN A 23 2.67 -6.38 3.49
N VAL A 24 3.25 -6.80 2.36
CA VAL A 24 3.84 -5.90 1.35
C VAL A 24 2.76 -5.08 0.66
N ILE A 25 1.65 -5.70 0.28
CA ILE A 25 0.50 -5.00 -0.33
C ILE A 25 -0.12 -4.01 0.65
N ILE A 26 -0.25 -4.39 1.93
CA ILE A 26 -0.76 -3.49 2.97
C ILE A 26 0.17 -2.27 3.12
N PHE A 27 1.48 -2.51 3.15
CA PHE A 27 2.48 -1.45 3.23
C PHE A 27 2.41 -0.50 2.02
N LEU A 28 2.45 -1.04 0.80
CA LEU A 28 2.40 -0.26 -0.44
C LEU A 28 1.09 0.53 -0.57
N GLY A 29 -0.04 -0.08 -0.23
CA GLY A 29 -1.34 0.59 -0.25
C GLY A 29 -1.42 1.71 0.79
N SER A 30 -0.89 1.48 2.00
CA SER A 30 -0.87 2.50 3.06
C SER A 30 0.02 3.68 2.67
N TRP A 31 1.18 3.39 2.06
CA TRP A 31 2.08 4.41 1.55
C TRP A 31 1.48 5.23 0.40
N ALA A 32 0.65 4.61 -0.45
CA ALA A 32 -0.06 5.31 -1.52
C ALA A 32 -1.13 6.28 -0.97
N ALA A 33 -1.79 5.91 0.13
CA ALA A 33 -2.86 6.67 0.77
C ALA A 33 -2.35 7.84 1.65
N LEU A 34 -1.21 7.65 2.34
CA LEU A 34 -0.58 8.68 3.18
C LEU A 34 0.29 9.64 2.36
N LYS A 35 -0.33 10.39 1.45
CA LYS A 35 0.30 11.61 0.93
C LYS A 35 0.00 12.75 1.89
N ILE A 36 1.00 13.19 2.66
CA ILE A 36 0.93 14.40 3.51
C ILE A 36 0.28 15.59 2.76
N PRO A 37 0.62 15.86 1.48
CA PRO A 37 -0.02 16.94 0.72
C PRO A 37 -1.53 16.73 0.50
N HIS A 38 -1.95 15.48 0.31
CA HIS A 38 -3.35 15.14 0.07
C HIS A 38 -4.19 15.37 1.33
N MET A 39 -3.64 15.02 2.50
CA MET A 39 -4.29 15.24 3.78
C MET A 39 -4.38 16.75 4.13
N MET A 40 -3.32 17.53 3.87
CA MET A 40 -3.37 18.99 4.05
C MET A 40 -4.40 19.67 3.12
N MET A 41 -4.48 19.23 1.86
CA MET A 41 -5.44 19.75 0.89
C MET A 41 -6.90 19.45 1.29
N GLU A 42 -7.17 18.25 1.81
CA GLU A 42 -8.51 17.88 2.29
C GLU A 42 -8.93 18.61 3.55
N ILE A 43 -8.01 18.84 4.50
CA ILE A 43 -8.32 19.61 5.72
C ILE A 43 -8.72 21.03 5.36
N GLY A 44 -8.05 21.64 4.37
CA GLY A 44 -8.37 22.98 3.88
C GLY A 44 -9.70 23.07 3.13
N ALA A 45 -10.13 22.01 2.43
CA ALA A 45 -11.33 22.03 1.58
C ALA A 45 -12.60 21.50 2.26
N LEU A 46 -12.50 20.45 3.10
CA LEU A 46 -13.63 19.66 3.62
C LEU A 46 -13.61 19.53 5.16
N GLY A 47 -12.54 19.96 5.81
CA GLY A 47 -12.36 19.89 7.27
C GLY A 47 -11.80 18.55 7.78
N LEU A 48 -11.19 18.59 8.98
CA LEU A 48 -10.44 17.47 9.58
C LEU A 48 -11.28 16.20 9.80
N LYS A 49 -12.58 16.35 10.10
CA LYS A 49 -13.49 15.21 10.34
C LYS A 49 -13.61 14.32 9.10
N LEU A 50 -13.77 14.91 7.91
CA LEU A 50 -13.95 14.15 6.68
C LEU A 50 -12.65 13.44 6.25
N ALA A 51 -11.50 14.12 6.42
CA ALA A 51 -10.19 13.56 6.14
C ALA A 51 -9.89 12.31 7.00
N LEU A 52 -10.21 12.38 8.30
CA LEU A 52 -10.07 11.24 9.21
C LEU A 52 -11.00 10.09 8.85
N THR A 53 -12.28 10.37 8.56
CA THR A 53 -13.23 9.34 8.14
C THR A 53 -12.77 8.65 6.86
N ARG A 54 -12.28 9.39 5.87
CA ARG A 54 -11.71 8.81 4.64
C ARG A 54 -10.50 7.94 4.93
N LEU A 55 -9.58 8.38 5.79
CA LEU A 55 -8.36 7.64 6.12
C LEU A 55 -8.68 6.31 6.82
N LEU A 56 -9.62 6.35 7.76
CA LEU A 56 -10.08 5.16 8.49
C LEU A 56 -10.83 4.20 7.55
N LEU A 57 -11.72 4.72 6.69
CA LEU A 57 -12.41 3.91 5.70
C LEU A 57 -11.45 3.27 4.68
N THR A 58 -10.44 4.02 4.23
CA THR A 58 -9.40 3.51 3.34
C THR A 58 -8.61 2.40 4.01
N ALA A 59 -8.19 2.58 5.27
CA ALA A 59 -7.47 1.56 6.02
C ALA A 59 -8.30 0.27 6.20
N VAL A 60 -9.60 0.40 6.47
CA VAL A 60 -10.51 -0.75 6.61
C VAL A 60 -10.71 -1.48 5.28
N LEU A 61 -10.88 -0.76 4.16
CA LEU A 61 -11.03 -1.36 2.82
C LEU A 61 -9.73 -2.01 2.31
N LEU A 62 -8.59 -1.54 2.80
CA LEU A 62 -7.29 -2.02 2.35
C LEU A 62 -6.98 -3.43 2.84
N ILE A 63 -7.52 -3.82 4.00
CA ILE A 63 -7.41 -5.18 4.55
C ILE A 63 -8.02 -6.23 3.60
N PRO A 64 -9.32 -6.19 3.24
CA PRO A 64 -9.93 -7.16 2.32
C PRO A 64 -9.27 -7.13 0.94
N MET A 65 -8.84 -5.94 0.47
CA MET A 65 -8.13 -5.80 -0.81
C MET A 65 -6.79 -6.55 -0.80
N ALA A 66 -6.04 -6.47 0.29
CA ALA A 66 -4.80 -7.21 0.46
C ALA A 66 -5.02 -8.73 0.56
N MET A 67 -6.10 -9.18 1.21
CA MET A 67 -6.46 -10.61 1.24
C MET A 67 -6.79 -11.12 -0.16
N LEU A 68 -7.54 -10.33 -0.93
CA LEU A 68 -7.98 -10.67 -2.27
C LEU A 68 -6.79 -10.72 -3.24
N MET A 69 -5.86 -9.77 -3.13
CA MET A 69 -4.61 -9.78 -3.89
C MET A 69 -3.71 -10.95 -3.53
N GLU A 70 -3.55 -11.29 -2.25
CA GLU A 70 -2.82 -12.49 -1.81
C GLU A 70 -3.45 -13.75 -2.43
N PHE A 71 -4.78 -13.87 -2.44
CA PHE A 71 -5.47 -14.97 -3.08
C PHE A 71 -5.22 -15.04 -4.59
N ILE A 72 -5.22 -13.91 -5.30
CA ILE A 72 -4.92 -13.86 -6.74
C ILE A 72 -3.45 -14.22 -7.01
N LEU A 73 -2.51 -13.69 -6.22
CA LEU A 73 -1.08 -13.98 -6.32
C LEU A 73 -0.72 -15.43 -5.98
N LEU A 74 -1.50 -16.11 -5.14
CA LEU A 74 -1.32 -17.55 -4.90
C LEU A 74 -1.85 -18.41 -6.06
N ARG A 75 -2.78 -17.88 -6.86
CA ARG A 75 -3.31 -18.55 -8.07
C ARG A 75 -2.45 -18.29 -9.30
N VAL A 76 -1.87 -17.12 -9.40
CA VAL A 76 -0.87 -16.75 -10.41
C VAL A 76 0.49 -17.13 -9.86
N LYS A 77 1.01 -18.31 -10.21
CA LYS A 77 2.35 -18.78 -9.82
C LYS A 77 3.32 -17.59 -9.88
N PRO A 78 3.88 -17.13 -8.74
CA PRO A 78 4.70 -15.94 -8.76
C PRO A 78 5.94 -16.27 -9.59
N GLU A 79 6.04 -15.66 -10.77
CA GLU A 79 7.32 -15.52 -11.45
C GLU A 79 8.19 -14.73 -10.48
N LYS A 80 9.23 -15.39 -9.96
CA LYS A 80 10.20 -14.76 -9.07
C LYS A 80 10.66 -13.48 -9.76
N PRO A 81 10.63 -12.32 -9.09
CA PRO A 81 11.32 -11.17 -9.64
C PRO A 81 12.81 -11.52 -9.66
N GLU A 82 13.34 -11.83 -10.84
CA GLU A 82 14.79 -11.82 -11.09
C GLU A 82 15.29 -10.40 -10.87
N LEU A 83 15.64 -10.10 -9.62
CA LEU A 83 16.44 -8.93 -9.27
C LEU A 83 17.87 -9.42 -9.02
N THR A 84 18.50 -9.91 -10.08
CA THR A 84 19.95 -10.04 -10.21
C THR A 84 20.47 -8.86 -11.01
N VAL A 85 20.85 -7.78 -10.33
CA VAL A 85 21.99 -6.92 -10.71
C VAL A 85 22.49 -6.15 -9.49
#